data_AF-A0AAD7HE75-F1
#
_entry.id   AF-A0AAD7HE75-F1
#
_cell.length_a   1.000
_cell.length_b   1.000
_cell.length_c   1.000
_cell.angle_alpha   90.00
_cell.angle_beta   90.00
_cell.angle_gamma   90.00
#
_symmetry.space_group_name_H-M   'P 1'
#
loop_
_entity.id
_entity.type
_entity.pdbx_description
1 polymer ?
#
loop_
_entity_poly.entity_id
_entity_poly.type
_entity_poly.pdbx_seq_one_letter_code
_entity_poly.pdbx_strand_id
1 'polypeptide(L)'
;MACYRTASHVRATSRPQHRDTARAQPREQAQRLDACVFVGHFRFPVPPPTPAAILSGGYRPEEGECIEYVPRRPEFCGRPSLSIAFAVHRHPAPYLKEILRGRIVLDGAHDTVMADHGWSRTLWALEWPGYALASNRLAVAGLTRTTLAQEIAGTVALFLRDAARAPAPLGENSAWAARNVHFGDIRLVALNYYGRVWIPVLALDAV
;
A
#
# COMPACT_ATOMS: atom_id res chain seq x y z
N MET A 1 -58.73 26.01 24.73
CA MET A 1 -58.66 26.50 26.12
C MET A 1 -58.99 25.31 27.03
N ALA A 2 -57.97 24.62 27.56
CA ALA A 2 -58.05 23.73 28.73
C ALA A 2 -56.63 23.26 29.06
N CYS A 3 -56.09 23.79 30.15
CA CYS A 3 -54.88 23.37 30.82
C CYS A 3 -55.08 22.01 31.50
N TYR A 4 -54.05 21.14 31.53
CA TYR A 4 -53.73 20.35 32.72
C TYR A 4 -52.23 20.07 32.83
N ARG A 5 -51.65 20.55 33.95
CA ARG A 5 -50.42 20.06 34.60
C ARG A 5 -50.64 18.59 35.00
N THR A 6 -49.66 17.70 35.10
CA THR A 6 -48.67 17.44 36.19
C THR A 6 -48.20 15.99 35.86
N ALA A 7 -47.00 15.46 36.11
CA ALA A 7 -46.17 15.53 37.28
C ALA A 7 -44.75 15.02 36.95
N SER A 8 -43.79 15.58 37.68
CA SER A 8 -42.39 15.24 37.68
C SER A 8 -42.14 13.90 38.37
N HIS A 9 -41.45 12.98 37.70
CA HIS A 9 -40.76 11.87 38.34
C HIS A 9 -39.27 11.93 38.02
N VAL A 10 -38.54 12.54 38.94
CA VAL A 10 -37.09 12.46 39.04
C VAL A 10 -36.76 11.06 39.56
N ARG A 11 -36.33 10.15 38.68
CA ARG A 11 -35.64 8.92 39.08
C ARG A 11 -34.16 9.23 39.18
N ALA A 12 -33.65 9.21 40.41
CA ALA A 12 -32.23 9.17 40.69
C ALA A 12 -31.66 7.85 40.13
N THR A 13 -30.95 7.92 39.02
CA THR A 13 -30.13 6.81 38.52
C THR A 13 -28.83 6.78 39.31
N SER A 14 -28.64 5.66 40.00
CA SER A 14 -27.45 5.30 40.74
C SER A 14 -26.21 5.40 39.85
N ARG A 15 -25.21 6.14 40.34
CA ARG A 15 -23.86 6.18 39.76
C ARG A 15 -23.27 4.77 39.72
N PRO A 16 -22.85 4.25 38.56
CA PRO A 16 -22.06 3.03 38.52
C PRO A 16 -20.67 3.31 39.13
N GLN A 17 -20.26 2.40 40.02
CA GLN A 17 -18.96 2.39 40.66
C GLN A 17 -17.84 2.35 39.60
N HIS A 18 -16.89 3.26 39.77
CA HIS A 18 -15.64 3.33 39.04
C HIS A 18 -14.86 2.03 39.26
N ARG A 19 -14.93 1.09 38.31
CA ARG A 19 -14.03 -0.06 38.27
C ARG A 19 -12.69 0.45 37.77
N ASP A 20 -11.72 0.51 38.67
CA ASP A 20 -10.30 0.62 38.35
C ASP A 20 -9.92 -0.51 37.40
N THR A 21 -9.91 -0.20 36.11
CA THR A 21 -9.37 -1.06 35.08
C THR A 21 -7.87 -0.89 35.16
N ALA A 22 -7.21 -1.90 35.73
CA ALA A 22 -5.77 -2.04 35.73
C ALA A 22 -5.23 -1.66 34.34
N ARG A 23 -4.43 -0.60 34.33
CA ARG A 23 -3.74 -0.06 33.16
C ARG A 23 -2.82 -1.15 32.64
N ALA A 24 -3.30 -1.94 31.69
CA ALA A 24 -2.49 -2.93 31.00
C ALA A 24 -1.33 -2.18 30.35
N GLN A 25 -0.12 -2.37 30.88
CA GLN A 25 1.09 -1.90 30.24
C GLN A 25 1.09 -2.49 28.82
N PRO A 26 1.22 -1.66 27.77
CA PRO A 26 1.44 -2.20 26.44
C PRO A 26 2.74 -2.99 26.53
N ARG A 27 2.65 -4.32 26.38
CA ARG A 27 3.83 -5.16 26.20
C ARG A 27 4.50 -4.70 24.93
N GLU A 28 5.49 -3.85 25.11
CA GLU A 28 6.45 -3.39 24.14
C GLU A 28 7.28 -4.61 23.71
N GLN A 29 6.65 -5.48 22.92
CA GLN A 29 7.35 -6.48 22.14
C GLN A 29 8.08 -5.71 21.05
N ALA A 30 9.30 -5.27 21.38
CA ALA A 30 10.33 -5.00 20.40
C ALA A 30 10.64 -6.32 19.68
N GLN A 31 9.74 -6.72 18.78
CA GLN A 31 10.01 -7.75 17.80
C GLN A 31 11.16 -7.21 16.97
N ARG A 32 12.32 -7.88 17.05
CA ARG A 32 13.29 -7.84 15.97
C ARG A 32 12.54 -8.26 14.72
N LEU A 33 12.07 -7.28 13.96
CA LEU A 33 11.50 -7.48 12.65
C LEU A 33 12.70 -7.89 11.79
N ASP A 34 12.90 -9.20 11.63
CA ASP A 34 13.65 -9.76 10.51
C ASP A 34 12.83 -9.43 9.26
N ALA A 35 12.90 -8.16 8.85
CA ALA A 35 12.26 -7.67 7.66
C ALA A 35 12.84 -8.48 6.50
N CYS A 36 11.96 -9.05 5.69
CA CYS A 36 12.39 -9.69 4.47
C CYS A 36 12.74 -8.56 3.50
N VAL A 37 13.99 -8.09 3.56
CA VAL A 37 14.52 -7.15 2.57
C VAL A 37 14.79 -7.96 1.33
N PHE A 38 13.77 -8.05 0.47
CA PHE A 38 13.94 -8.65 -0.83
C PHE A 38 14.55 -7.59 -1.75
N VAL A 39 15.89 -7.54 -1.83
CA VAL A 39 16.60 -6.81 -2.88
C VAL A 39 16.44 -7.61 -4.19
N GLY A 40 15.22 -7.63 -4.68
CA GLY A 40 14.89 -8.21 -5.98
C GLY A 40 15.42 -7.28 -7.05
N HIS A 41 16.53 -7.65 -7.68
CA HIS A 41 16.97 -6.99 -8.91
C HIS A 41 16.01 -7.39 -10.01
N PHE A 42 14.93 -6.64 -10.17
CA PHE A 42 14.02 -6.85 -11.29
C PHE A 42 14.65 -6.24 -12.53
N ARG A 43 15.46 -7.03 -13.23
CA ARG A 43 15.92 -6.67 -14.58
C ARG A 43 14.84 -7.12 -15.55
N PHE A 44 14.23 -6.17 -16.25
CA PHE A 44 13.35 -6.53 -17.36
C PHE A 44 14.16 -7.32 -18.38
N PRO A 45 13.61 -8.42 -18.94
CA PRO A 45 14.30 -9.18 -19.96
C PRO A 45 14.45 -8.26 -21.18
N VAL A 46 15.63 -7.65 -21.31
CA VAL A 46 16.04 -6.99 -22.54
C VAL A 46 15.97 -8.08 -23.60
N PRO A 47 15.27 -7.86 -24.74
CA PRO A 47 15.27 -8.84 -25.81
C PRO A 47 16.73 -9.18 -26.13
N PRO A 48 17.09 -10.47 -26.29
CA PRO A 48 18.47 -10.85 -26.53
C PRO A 48 19.00 -10.07 -27.73
N PRO A 49 20.22 -9.50 -27.66
CA PRO A 49 20.75 -8.71 -28.75
C PRO A 49 20.75 -9.51 -30.04
N THR A 50 20.31 -8.88 -31.13
CA THR A 50 20.48 -9.47 -32.45
C THR A 50 21.96 -9.37 -32.86
N PRO A 51 22.50 -10.34 -33.62
CA PRO A 51 23.87 -10.23 -34.15
C PRO A 51 24.11 -8.93 -34.91
N ALA A 52 23.10 -8.44 -35.66
CA ALA A 52 23.17 -7.17 -36.38
C ALA A 52 23.31 -5.95 -35.45
N ALA A 53 22.60 -5.93 -34.31
CA ALA A 53 22.71 -4.85 -33.33
C ALA A 53 24.09 -4.84 -32.65
N ILE A 54 24.67 -6.01 -32.40
CA ILE A 54 26.05 -6.14 -31.86
C ILE A 54 27.07 -5.62 -32.87
N LEU A 55 26.99 -6.10 -34.12
CA LEU A 55 27.98 -5.80 -35.16
C LEU A 55 27.93 -4.34 -35.63
N SER A 56 26.77 -3.69 -35.57
CA SER A 56 26.60 -2.27 -35.91
C SER A 56 26.99 -1.32 -34.77
N GLY A 57 27.33 -1.84 -33.58
CA GLY A 57 27.54 -1.02 -32.38
C GLY A 57 26.28 -0.33 -31.85
N GLY A 58 25.11 -0.65 -32.41
CA GLY A 58 23.81 -0.11 -31.99
C GLY A 58 23.26 -0.78 -30.73
N TYR A 59 23.80 -1.94 -30.33
CA TYR A 59 23.45 -2.56 -29.06
C TYR A 59 24.02 -1.75 -27.91
N ARG A 60 23.13 -1.11 -27.15
CA ARG A 60 23.42 -0.70 -25.79
C ARG A 60 22.73 -1.70 -24.88
N PRO A 61 23.44 -2.37 -23.96
CA PRO A 61 22.74 -3.00 -22.85
C PRO A 61 21.94 -1.87 -22.19
N GLU A 62 20.62 -1.91 -22.29
CA GLU A 62 19.82 -0.94 -21.55
C GLU A 62 20.22 -1.10 -20.09
N GLU A 63 20.66 0.00 -19.48
CA GLU A 63 20.83 0.09 -18.04
C GLU A 63 19.43 -0.12 -17.47
N GLY A 64 19.08 -1.39 -17.24
CA GLY A 64 17.76 -1.75 -16.76
C GLY A 64 17.50 -0.98 -15.48
N GLU A 65 16.33 -0.34 -15.41
CA GLU A 65 15.92 0.39 -14.24
C GLU A 65 16.02 -0.52 -13.02
N CYS A 66 16.95 -0.19 -12.11
CA CYS A 66 17.09 -0.93 -10.88
C CYS A 66 16.07 -0.39 -9.90
N ILE A 67 15.14 -1.23 -9.46
CA ILE A 67 14.16 -0.87 -8.44
C ILE A 67 14.41 -1.69 -7.18
N GLU A 68 14.25 -1.06 -6.02
CA GLU A 68 14.32 -1.69 -4.71
C GLU A 68 12.92 -1.79 -4.11
N TYR A 69 12.50 -2.99 -3.73
CA TYR A 69 11.18 -3.21 -3.14
C TYR A 69 11.12 -2.72 -1.71
N VAL A 70 10.00 -2.04 -1.36
CA VAL A 70 9.72 -1.68 0.03
C VAL A 70 9.66 -2.96 0.88
N PRO A 71 10.43 -3.06 1.99
CA PRO A 71 10.43 -4.23 2.84
C PRO A 71 9.05 -4.54 3.40
N ARG A 72 8.73 -5.82 3.46
CA ARG A 72 7.44 -6.33 3.92
C ARG A 72 7.62 -7.23 5.14
N ARG A 73 6.57 -7.36 5.94
CA ARG A 73 6.52 -8.29 7.06
C ARG A 73 6.59 -9.73 6.53
N PRO A 74 7.17 -10.66 7.31
CA PRO A 74 7.33 -12.05 6.88
C PRO A 74 6.04 -12.73 6.42
N GLU A 75 4.89 -12.42 7.03
CA GLU A 75 3.60 -12.97 6.63
C GLU A 75 3.17 -12.62 5.19
N PHE A 76 3.71 -11.55 4.62
CA PHE A 76 3.42 -11.09 3.24
C PHE A 76 4.57 -11.38 2.26
N CYS A 77 5.55 -12.17 2.66
CA CYS A 77 6.69 -12.53 1.81
C CYS A 77 6.49 -13.84 1.04
N GLY A 78 5.45 -14.62 1.37
CA GLY A 78 5.08 -15.84 0.67
C GLY A 78 4.50 -15.61 -0.74
N ARG A 79 4.17 -16.72 -1.41
CA ARG A 79 3.48 -16.69 -2.70
C ARG A 79 2.04 -16.18 -2.52
N PRO A 80 1.63 -15.09 -3.18
CA PRO A 80 0.25 -14.61 -3.10
C PRO A 80 -0.70 -15.57 -3.83
N SER A 81 -1.95 -15.62 -3.38
CA SER A 81 -3.00 -16.43 -4.04
C SER A 81 -3.46 -15.79 -5.35
N LEU A 82 -3.48 -14.47 -5.42
CA LEU A 82 -3.82 -13.68 -6.60
C LEU A 82 -2.88 -12.47 -6.69
N SER A 83 -2.63 -11.99 -7.90
CA SER A 83 -1.80 -10.79 -8.11
C SER A 83 -2.34 -9.97 -9.28
N ILE A 84 -2.38 -8.66 -9.10
CA ILE A 84 -2.71 -7.69 -10.14
C ILE A 84 -1.44 -6.87 -10.39
N ALA A 85 -0.80 -7.07 -11.54
CA ALA A 85 0.36 -6.28 -11.93
C ALA A 85 -0.07 -4.93 -12.55
N PHE A 86 0.74 -3.90 -12.36
CA PHE A 86 0.53 -2.58 -12.97
C PHE A 86 1.66 -2.26 -13.95
N ALA A 87 1.29 -1.83 -15.15
CA ALA A 87 2.18 -1.47 -16.22
C ALA A 87 1.60 -0.36 -17.10
N VAL A 88 2.45 0.34 -17.83
CA VAL A 88 2.14 1.38 -18.83
C VAL A 88 2.94 1.06 -20.08
N HIS A 89 2.26 0.79 -21.20
CA HIS A 89 2.92 0.39 -22.44
C HIS A 89 3.87 -0.81 -22.26
N ARG A 90 3.46 -1.78 -21.44
CA ARG A 90 4.25 -2.96 -21.02
C ARG A 90 5.47 -2.66 -20.17
N HIS A 91 5.71 -1.41 -19.77
CA HIS A 91 6.69 -1.05 -18.76
C HIS A 91 6.03 -1.15 -17.39
N PRO A 92 6.48 -2.06 -16.51
CA PRO A 92 5.84 -2.27 -15.22
C PRO A 92 6.23 -1.16 -14.23
N ALA A 93 5.60 -1.21 -13.06
CA ALA A 93 5.95 -0.34 -11.94
C ALA A 93 5.82 1.16 -12.23
N PRO A 94 4.66 1.66 -12.72
CA PRO A 94 4.45 3.09 -12.91
C PRO A 94 4.60 3.89 -11.61
N TYR A 95 5.08 5.12 -11.73
CA TYR A 95 5.19 6.06 -10.62
C TYR A 95 3.82 6.47 -10.08
N LEU A 96 3.63 6.37 -8.75
CA LEU A 96 2.39 6.73 -8.07
C LEU A 96 1.97 8.18 -8.35
N LYS A 97 2.94 9.09 -8.45
CA LYS A 97 2.72 10.50 -8.78
C LYS A 97 2.05 10.70 -10.14
N GLU A 98 2.43 9.92 -11.14
CA GLU A 98 1.87 10.04 -12.48
C GLU A 98 0.47 9.38 -12.57
N ILE A 99 0.26 8.26 -11.84
CA ILE A 99 -1.07 7.65 -11.66
C ILE A 99 -2.03 8.65 -11.02
N LEU A 100 -1.63 9.24 -9.89
CA LEU A 100 -2.46 10.16 -9.11
C LEU A 100 -2.83 11.43 -9.90
N ARG A 101 -1.93 11.89 -10.78
CA ARG A 101 -2.17 13.03 -11.67
C ARG A 101 -3.00 12.69 -12.91
N GLY A 102 -3.27 11.40 -13.16
CA GLY A 102 -3.96 10.95 -14.36
C GLY A 102 -3.19 11.21 -15.65
N ARG A 103 -1.85 11.25 -15.58
CA ARG A 103 -0.97 11.55 -16.73
C ARG A 103 -0.60 10.32 -17.55
N ILE A 104 -0.85 9.13 -17.03
CA ILE A 104 -0.56 7.86 -17.66
C ILE A 104 -1.82 7.02 -17.77
N VAL A 105 -1.86 6.16 -18.79
CA VAL A 105 -2.92 5.17 -19.00
C VAL A 105 -2.33 3.81 -18.71
N LEU A 106 -2.91 3.10 -17.75
CA LEU A 106 -2.45 1.76 -17.39
C LEU A 106 -2.84 0.74 -18.46
N ASP A 107 -2.02 -0.29 -18.63
CA ASP A 107 -2.38 -1.45 -19.43
C ASP A 107 -3.62 -2.13 -18.83
N GLY A 108 -4.68 -2.29 -19.62
CA GLY A 108 -5.97 -2.77 -19.12
C GLY A 108 -6.67 -1.77 -18.20
N ALA A 109 -6.52 -0.46 -18.45
CA ALA A 109 -7.06 0.62 -17.63
C ALA A 109 -8.53 0.46 -17.22
N HIS A 110 -9.36 -0.09 -18.12
CA HIS A 110 -10.80 -0.26 -17.96
C HIS A 110 -11.21 -1.68 -17.53
N ASP A 111 -10.24 -2.59 -17.35
CA ASP A 111 -10.53 -3.94 -16.85
C ASP A 111 -11.17 -3.82 -15.47
N THR A 112 -12.32 -4.46 -15.28
CA THR A 112 -12.94 -4.59 -13.97
C THR A 112 -12.13 -5.60 -13.15
N VAL A 113 -11.32 -5.08 -12.25
CA VAL A 113 -10.45 -5.89 -11.41
C VAL A 113 -11.29 -6.58 -10.34
N MET A 114 -11.05 -7.87 -10.11
CA MET A 114 -11.71 -8.70 -9.09
C MET A 114 -13.19 -9.05 -9.35
N ALA A 115 -13.78 -8.68 -10.49
CA ALA A 115 -15.18 -8.99 -10.81
C ALA A 115 -15.46 -10.50 -10.80
N ASP A 116 -14.51 -11.31 -11.28
CA ASP A 116 -14.65 -12.76 -11.42
C ASP A 116 -14.67 -13.52 -10.07
N HIS A 117 -14.36 -12.84 -8.96
CA HIS A 117 -14.30 -13.47 -7.64
C HIS A 117 -15.62 -13.38 -6.87
N GLY A 118 -16.65 -12.72 -7.42
CA GLY A 118 -17.97 -12.59 -6.78
C GLY A 118 -17.96 -11.76 -5.50
N TRP A 119 -16.92 -10.97 -5.26
CA TRP A 119 -16.82 -10.11 -4.08
C TRP A 119 -17.56 -8.79 -4.31
N SER A 120 -18.33 -8.36 -3.32
CA SER A 120 -18.91 -7.01 -3.31
C SER A 120 -17.96 -5.99 -2.65
N ARG A 121 -17.17 -6.45 -1.68
CA ARG A 121 -16.19 -5.67 -0.94
C ARG A 121 -14.99 -6.53 -0.58
N THR A 122 -13.82 -5.92 -0.48
CA THR A 122 -12.60 -6.58 0.00
C THR A 122 -11.78 -5.66 0.91
N LEU A 123 -10.77 -6.22 1.56
CA LEU A 123 -9.83 -5.48 2.40
C LEU A 123 -8.50 -5.36 1.68
N TRP A 124 -7.94 -4.17 1.70
CA TRP A 124 -6.54 -3.96 1.36
C TRP A 124 -5.86 -3.19 2.48
N ALA A 125 -4.56 -3.36 2.61
CA ALA A 125 -3.81 -2.70 3.66
C ALA A 125 -2.47 -2.19 3.14
N LEU A 126 -2.15 -0.96 3.51
CA LEU A 126 -0.86 -0.36 3.27
C LEU A 126 0.10 -0.79 4.37
N GLU A 127 1.18 -1.41 3.94
CA GLU A 127 2.31 -1.78 4.76
C GLU A 127 3.48 -0.85 4.50
N TRP A 128 4.13 -0.37 5.57
CA TRP A 128 5.34 0.42 5.48
C TRP A 128 6.28 0.09 6.65
N PRO A 129 7.60 -0.05 6.43
CA PRO A 129 8.55 -0.39 7.48
C PRO A 129 8.50 0.56 8.68
N GLY A 130 8.34 0.01 9.89
CA GLY A 130 8.26 0.79 11.12
C GLY A 130 6.88 1.39 11.44
N TYR A 131 5.87 1.18 10.59
CA TYR A 131 4.51 1.68 10.81
C TYR A 131 3.50 0.55 11.02
N ALA A 132 2.42 0.87 11.73
CA ALA A 132 1.29 -0.04 11.87
C ALA A 132 0.57 -0.21 10.54
N LEU A 133 0.02 -1.41 10.32
CA LEU A 133 -0.69 -1.75 9.10
C LEU A 133 -1.97 -0.90 8.97
N ALA A 134 -2.08 -0.08 7.91
CA ALA A 134 -3.24 0.77 7.67
C ALA A 134 -4.21 0.08 6.71
N SER A 135 -5.34 -0.41 7.23
CA SER A 135 -6.32 -1.18 6.44
C SER A 135 -7.48 -0.32 5.95
N ASN A 136 -7.91 -0.54 4.71
CA ASN A 136 -9.04 0.10 4.07
C ASN A 136 -10.00 -0.94 3.46
N ARG A 137 -11.27 -0.56 3.35
CA ARG A 137 -12.29 -1.35 2.65
C ARG A 137 -12.43 -0.83 1.23
N LEU A 138 -12.36 -1.74 0.28
CA LEU A 138 -12.49 -1.45 -1.15
C LEU A 138 -13.83 -1.98 -1.64
N ALA A 139 -14.60 -1.15 -2.34
CA ALA A 139 -15.78 -1.60 -3.07
C ALA A 139 -15.33 -2.21 -4.40
N VAL A 140 -15.80 -3.42 -4.72
CA VAL A 140 -15.33 -4.17 -5.89
C VAL A 140 -16.23 -3.94 -7.12
N ALA A 141 -17.50 -3.63 -6.91
CA ALA A 141 -18.46 -3.43 -8.00
C ALA A 141 -18.03 -2.27 -8.91
N GLY A 142 -17.76 -2.57 -10.18
CA GLY A 142 -17.33 -1.60 -11.19
C GLY A 142 -15.92 -1.04 -10.98
N LEU A 143 -15.12 -1.64 -10.09
CA LEU A 143 -13.78 -1.17 -9.81
C LEU A 143 -12.86 -1.46 -11.01
N THR A 144 -12.40 -0.40 -11.67
CA THR A 144 -11.44 -0.54 -12.77
C THR A 144 -10.01 -0.59 -12.25
N ARG A 145 -9.09 -1.12 -13.05
CA ARG A 145 -7.64 -1.12 -12.74
C ARG A 145 -7.12 0.29 -12.46
N THR A 146 -7.56 1.28 -13.22
CA THR A 146 -7.15 2.69 -13.04
C THR A 146 -7.67 3.26 -11.72
N THR A 147 -8.96 3.06 -11.42
CA THR A 147 -9.56 3.53 -10.17
C THR A 147 -8.88 2.90 -8.96
N LEU A 148 -8.59 1.59 -9.02
CA LEU A 148 -7.84 0.89 -7.97
C LEU A 148 -6.44 1.49 -7.78
N ALA A 149 -5.68 1.69 -8.86
CA ALA A 149 -4.34 2.25 -8.78
C ALA A 149 -4.34 3.69 -8.21
N GLN A 150 -5.33 4.51 -8.58
CA GLN A 150 -5.52 5.85 -8.04
C GLN A 150 -5.87 5.84 -6.55
N GLU A 151 -6.72 4.91 -6.11
CA GLU A 151 -7.04 4.73 -4.69
C GLU A 151 -5.77 4.39 -3.88
N ILE A 152 -4.97 3.44 -4.37
CA ILE A 152 -3.69 3.08 -3.75
C ILE A 152 -2.75 4.30 -3.70
N ALA A 153 -2.58 5.00 -4.82
CA ALA A 153 -1.70 6.17 -4.90
C ALA A 153 -2.12 7.29 -3.94
N GLY A 154 -3.43 7.57 -3.87
CA GLY A 154 -3.98 8.56 -2.95
C GLY A 154 -3.76 8.19 -1.49
N THR A 155 -4.02 6.94 -1.11
CA THR A 155 -3.79 6.46 0.26
C THR A 155 -2.31 6.50 0.64
N VAL A 156 -1.38 6.13 -0.25
CA VAL A 156 0.06 6.23 0.00
C VAL A 156 0.49 7.69 0.17
N ALA A 157 -0.01 8.61 -0.68
CA ALA A 157 0.30 10.03 -0.55
C ALA A 157 -0.16 10.61 0.80
N LEU A 158 -1.39 10.27 1.23
CA LEU A 158 -1.91 10.68 2.54
C LEU A 158 -1.09 10.09 3.68
N PHE A 159 -0.75 8.79 3.60
CA PHE A 159 0.08 8.12 4.60
C PHE A 159 1.44 8.81 4.76
N LEU A 160 2.17 9.07 3.68
CA LEU A 160 3.49 9.71 3.75
C LEU A 160 3.41 11.13 4.31
N ARG A 161 2.38 11.89 3.91
CA ARG A 161 2.14 13.25 4.44
C ARG A 161 1.91 13.23 5.95
N ASP A 162 1.12 12.27 6.43
CA ASP A 162 0.77 12.17 7.84
C ASP A 162 1.96 11.60 8.65
N ALA A 163 2.68 10.62 8.11
CA ALA A 163 3.89 10.04 8.70
C ALA A 163 5.04 11.06 8.83
N ALA A 164 5.21 11.94 7.84
CA ALA A 164 6.21 13.01 7.90
C ALA A 164 5.98 14.02 9.02
N ARG A 165 4.76 14.09 9.57
CA ARG A 165 4.38 14.96 10.69
C ARG A 165 4.38 14.24 12.03
N ALA A 166 4.37 12.91 12.02
CA ALA A 166 4.34 12.09 13.21
C ALA A 166 5.74 12.01 13.87
N PRO A 167 5.80 11.80 15.19
CA PRO A 167 7.04 11.43 15.84
C PRO A 167 7.64 10.20 15.19
N ALA A 168 8.97 10.21 15.10
CA ALA A 168 9.74 9.09 14.61
C ALA A 168 9.40 7.78 15.32
N PRO A 169 8.99 6.69 14.64
CA PRO A 169 9.10 5.36 15.24
C PRO A 169 10.56 5.13 15.68
N LEU A 170 10.76 4.52 16.85
CA LEU A 170 12.10 4.27 17.40
C LEU A 170 12.96 3.45 16.42
N GLY A 171 14.19 3.91 16.14
CA GLY A 171 15.13 3.23 15.22
C GLY A 171 15.16 3.76 13.78
N GLU A 172 14.64 4.97 13.54
CA GLU A 172 14.34 5.53 12.21
C GLU A 172 15.51 6.03 11.34
N ASN A 173 16.69 5.45 11.45
CA ASN A 173 17.79 5.71 10.50
C ASN A 173 17.73 4.80 9.27
N SER A 174 16.56 4.24 8.97
CA SER A 174 16.36 3.41 7.78
C SER A 174 16.18 4.28 6.54
N ALA A 175 16.74 3.86 5.41
CA ALA A 175 16.43 4.43 4.10
C ALA A 175 14.92 4.40 3.80
N TRP A 176 14.19 3.47 4.44
CA TRP A 176 12.75 3.28 4.29
C TRP A 176 11.89 4.13 5.22
N ALA A 177 12.48 5.02 6.04
CA ALA A 177 11.69 5.93 6.85
C ALA A 177 10.77 6.77 5.95
N ALA A 178 9.48 6.85 6.24
CA ALA A 178 8.51 7.56 5.40
C ALA A 178 8.91 9.03 5.13
N ARG A 179 9.61 9.67 6.08
CA ARG A 179 10.16 11.03 5.95
C ARG A 179 11.29 11.17 4.92
N ASN A 180 12.02 10.08 4.66
CA ASN A 180 13.19 10.04 3.78
C ASN A 180 12.79 9.68 2.34
N VAL A 181 11.54 9.28 2.12
CA VAL A 181 11.05 8.83 0.81
C VAL A 181 10.14 9.88 0.21
N HIS A 182 10.50 10.37 -0.98
CA HIS A 182 9.62 11.25 -1.74
C HIS A 182 8.54 10.44 -2.47
N PHE A 183 7.29 10.88 -2.38
CA PHE A 183 6.17 10.25 -3.09
C PHE A 183 6.37 10.16 -4.61
N GLY A 184 7.16 11.07 -5.18
CA GLY A 184 7.49 11.06 -6.61
C GLY A 184 8.28 9.84 -7.06
N ASP A 185 9.03 9.23 -6.15
CA ASP A 185 10.01 8.17 -6.45
C ASP A 185 9.42 6.79 -6.19
N ILE A 186 8.17 6.72 -5.70
CA ILE A 186 7.49 5.46 -5.41
C ILE A 186 6.81 4.94 -6.67
N ARG A 187 7.12 3.69 -6.99
CA ARG A 187 6.52 2.91 -8.06
C ARG A 187 5.52 1.89 -7.52
N LEU A 188 4.42 1.68 -8.25
CA LEU A 188 3.42 0.66 -7.95
C LEU A 188 3.62 -0.57 -8.82
N VAL A 189 4.14 -1.64 -8.26
CA VAL A 189 4.48 -2.86 -9.01
C VAL A 189 3.25 -3.76 -9.18
N ALA A 190 2.60 -4.10 -8.07
CA ALA A 190 1.48 -5.04 -8.05
C ALA A 190 0.57 -4.81 -6.84
N LEU A 191 -0.57 -5.50 -6.82
CA LEU A 191 -1.40 -5.70 -5.64
C LEU A 191 -1.57 -7.21 -5.43
N ASN A 192 -1.15 -7.71 -4.26
CA ASN A 192 -1.07 -9.13 -3.97
C ASN A 192 -2.09 -9.56 -2.91
N TYR A 193 -2.84 -10.64 -3.17
CA TYR A 193 -3.82 -11.18 -2.24
C TYR A 193 -3.25 -12.32 -1.41
N TYR A 194 -3.34 -12.20 -0.08
CA TYR A 194 -2.87 -13.21 0.88
C TYR A 194 -4.04 -13.86 1.62
N GLY A 195 -5.09 -14.25 0.88
CA GLY A 195 -6.25 -14.99 1.40
C GLY A 195 -7.28 -14.17 2.16
N ARG A 196 -6.88 -13.06 2.80
CA ARG A 196 -7.79 -12.16 3.53
C ARG A 196 -7.61 -10.67 3.20
N VAL A 197 -6.42 -10.28 2.80
CA VAL A 197 -6.05 -8.88 2.59
C VAL A 197 -5.21 -8.74 1.33
N TRP A 198 -5.45 -7.65 0.60
CA TRP A 198 -4.62 -7.20 -0.50
C TRP A 198 -3.50 -6.28 0.00
N ILE A 199 -2.25 -6.54 -0.39
CA ILE A 199 -1.08 -5.75 0.00
C ILE A 199 -0.44 -5.18 -1.27
N PRO A 200 -0.29 -3.84 -1.40
CA PRO A 200 0.40 -3.26 -2.53
C PRO A 200 1.89 -3.60 -2.47
N VAL A 201 2.46 -3.90 -3.61
CA VAL A 201 3.89 -4.09 -3.79
C VAL A 201 4.45 -2.78 -4.32
N LEU A 202 5.18 -2.07 -3.47
CA LEU A 202 5.79 -0.78 -3.77
C LEU A 202 7.29 -0.94 -3.96
N ALA A 203 7.88 -0.06 -4.78
CA ALA A 203 9.32 -0.01 -4.99
C ALA A 203 9.81 1.44 -5.14
N LEU A 204 11.12 1.64 -4.99
CA LEU A 204 11.84 2.87 -5.25
C LEU A 204 12.89 2.64 -6.34
N ASP A 205 13.32 3.69 -7.02
CA ASP A 205 14.52 3.61 -7.87
C ASP A 205 15.77 3.43 -6.98
N ALA A 206 16.60 2.43 -7.29
CA ALA A 206 17.88 2.25 -6.62
C ALA A 206 18.88 3.29 -7.14
N VAL A 207 19.54 3.98 -6.21
CA VAL A 207 20.58 5.00 -6.50
C VAL A 207 21.92 4.35 -6.77
#